data_AF-A0A3D2P7Q8-F1
#
_entry.id   AF-A0A3D2P7Q8-F1
#
_cell.length_a   1.000
_cell.length_b   1.000
_cell.length_c   1.000
_cell.angle_alpha   90.00
_cell.angle_beta   90.00
_cell.angle_gamma   90.00
#
_symmetry.space_group_name_H-M   'P 1'
#
loop_
_entity.id
_entity.type
_entity.pdbx_description
1 polymer ?
#
loop_
_entity_poly.entity_id
_entity_poly.type
_entity_poly.pdbx_seq_one_letter_code
_entity_poly.pdbx_strand_id
1 'polypeptide(L)'
;MRGLEEAKDCICKAKKIAICGHVNPDGDSIGSLLSLGLGIEKLGKCVYMLSQDALPQKYMFLPGASRLIKKINNPFDLAITVDCSNKEMVGKTFQILKKARNILEIDHHEFRRPFGQIRLIDHRAAAVGEMVYLFLKELKVRVTKEIAENILTSIIVETNLFRLPGVRPLTFQTCAELIKTGVNFSKLAERIYWSKTKESAILSG
;
A
#
# COMPACT_ATOMS: atom_id res chain seq x y z
N MET A 1 11.14 -11.75 -1.43
CA MET A 1 11.27 -10.54 -0.59
C MET A 1 12.51 -10.62 0.29
N ARG A 2 13.50 -9.73 0.06
CA ARG A 2 14.68 -9.55 0.91
C ARG A 2 14.30 -8.75 2.17
N GLY A 3 14.85 -9.12 3.33
CA GLY A 3 14.62 -8.42 4.61
C GLY A 3 13.31 -8.80 5.32
N LEU A 4 12.75 -9.96 4.98
CA LEU A 4 11.47 -10.44 5.50
C LEU A 4 11.50 -10.64 7.02
N GLU A 5 12.53 -11.30 7.56
CA GLU A 5 12.59 -11.58 9.00
C GLU A 5 12.79 -10.29 9.81
N GLU A 6 13.64 -9.37 9.35
CA GLU A 6 13.84 -8.08 10.01
C GLU A 6 12.57 -7.22 9.99
N ALA A 7 11.79 -7.27 8.90
CA ALA A 7 10.51 -6.58 8.80
C ALA A 7 9.44 -7.20 9.70
N LYS A 8 9.37 -8.54 9.80
CA LYS A 8 8.46 -9.22 10.74
C LYS A 8 8.81 -8.85 12.19
N ASP A 9 10.09 -8.91 12.52
CA ASP A 9 10.61 -8.60 13.84
C ASP A 9 10.26 -7.19 14.30
N CYS A 10 10.40 -6.19 13.42
CA CYS A 10 10.12 -4.82 13.78
C CYS A 10 8.62 -4.56 13.99
N ILE A 11 7.74 -5.18 13.19
CA ILE A 11 6.28 -5.10 13.39
C ILE A 11 5.87 -5.80 14.69
N CYS A 12 6.45 -6.96 14.99
CA CYS A 12 6.16 -7.69 16.23
C CYS A 12 6.51 -6.86 17.48
N LYS A 13 7.66 -6.19 17.46
CA LYS A 13 8.17 -5.36 18.58
C LYS A 13 7.45 -4.00 18.71
N ALA A 14 6.99 -3.43 17.60
CA ALA A 14 6.27 -2.16 17.59
C ALA A 14 4.88 -2.25 18.23
N LYS A 15 4.39 -1.16 18.82
CA LYS A 15 3.01 -1.04 19.34
C LYS A 15 2.22 0.03 18.61
N LYS A 16 2.88 1.10 18.17
CA LYS A 16 2.27 2.26 17.52
C LYS A 16 3.01 2.56 16.24
N ILE A 17 2.35 2.35 15.10
CA ILE A 17 2.99 2.32 13.79
C ILE A 17 2.42 3.46 12.95
N ALA A 18 3.30 4.26 12.35
CA ALA A 18 2.93 5.25 11.35
C ALA A 18 3.27 4.71 9.95
N ILE A 19 2.32 4.72 9.02
CA ILE A 19 2.50 4.23 7.65
C ILE A 19 2.23 5.39 6.69
N CYS A 20 3.08 5.61 5.70
CA CYS A 20 2.78 6.53 4.60
C CYS A 20 3.25 6.01 3.26
N GLY A 21 2.71 6.59 2.19
CA GLY A 21 3.15 6.40 0.81
C GLY A 21 3.85 7.66 0.29
N HIS A 22 4.04 7.73 -1.03
CA HIS A 22 4.62 8.89 -1.68
C HIS A 22 3.64 10.07 -1.84
N VAL A 23 4.18 11.26 -2.11
CA VAL A 23 3.44 12.47 -2.53
C VAL A 23 2.78 12.24 -3.89
N ASN A 24 1.66 12.91 -4.16
CA ASN A 24 0.80 12.63 -5.32
C ASN A 24 0.46 11.14 -5.43
N PRO A 25 -0.20 10.57 -4.41
CA PRO A 25 -0.34 9.14 -4.25
C PRO A 25 -1.19 8.52 -5.36
N ASP A 26 -0.75 7.39 -5.90
CA ASP A 26 -1.48 6.60 -6.89
C ASP A 26 -2.14 5.35 -6.28
N GLY A 27 -2.58 4.44 -7.13
CA GLY A 27 -3.29 3.24 -6.68
C GLY A 27 -2.38 2.22 -5.99
N ASP A 28 -1.09 2.11 -6.37
CA ASP A 28 -0.18 1.19 -5.70
C ASP A 28 0.13 1.69 -4.29
N SER A 29 0.57 2.93 -4.18
CA SER A 29 0.85 3.60 -2.92
C SER A 29 -0.36 3.59 -1.95
N ILE A 30 -1.55 3.99 -2.41
CA ILE A 30 -2.75 4.02 -1.56
C ILE A 30 -3.20 2.62 -1.18
N GLY A 31 -3.28 1.71 -2.17
CA GLY A 31 -3.73 0.33 -1.95
C GLY A 31 -2.80 -0.41 -0.99
N SER A 32 -1.50 -0.28 -1.16
CA SER A 32 -0.47 -0.85 -0.30
C SER A 32 -0.52 -0.29 1.12
N LEU A 33 -0.66 1.02 1.25
CA LEU A 33 -0.76 1.69 2.55
C LEU A 33 -1.99 1.23 3.33
N LEU A 34 -3.17 1.26 2.71
CA LEU A 34 -4.44 0.90 3.36
C LEU A 34 -4.49 -0.58 3.71
N SER A 35 -4.06 -1.46 2.80
CA SER A 35 -4.05 -2.90 3.04
C SER A 35 -3.09 -3.30 4.17
N LEU A 36 -1.88 -2.73 4.18
CA LEU A 36 -0.92 -2.97 5.24
C LEU A 36 -1.42 -2.44 6.58
N GLY A 37 -1.96 -1.23 6.60
CA GLY A 37 -2.49 -0.62 7.82
C GLY A 37 -3.62 -1.45 8.43
N LEU A 38 -4.65 -1.79 7.64
CA LEU A 38 -5.75 -2.64 8.07
C LEU A 38 -5.28 -4.04 8.50
N GLY A 39 -4.27 -4.59 7.83
CA GLY A 39 -3.69 -5.88 8.18
C GLY A 39 -2.93 -5.87 9.52
N ILE A 40 -2.11 -4.85 9.75
CA ILE A 40 -1.35 -4.68 10.99
C ILE A 40 -2.28 -4.43 12.19
N GLU A 41 -3.40 -3.73 12.00
CA GLU A 41 -4.40 -3.55 13.07
C GLU A 41 -4.99 -4.86 13.57
N LYS A 42 -5.12 -5.87 12.70
CA LYS A 42 -5.57 -7.22 13.09
C LYS A 42 -4.57 -7.93 14.01
N LEU A 43 -3.33 -7.45 14.11
CA LEU A 43 -2.33 -7.90 15.07
C LEU A 43 -2.44 -7.16 16.43
N GLY A 44 -3.48 -6.36 16.63
CA GLY A 44 -3.71 -5.60 17.87
C GLY A 44 -2.80 -4.37 18.02
N LYS A 45 -2.21 -3.89 16.93
CA LYS A 45 -1.34 -2.71 16.91
C LYS A 45 -2.17 -1.44 16.67
N CYS A 46 -1.70 -0.30 17.18
CA CYS A 46 -2.26 1.00 16.85
C CYS A 46 -1.60 1.54 15.57
N VAL A 47 -2.38 1.81 14.53
CA VAL A 47 -1.86 2.24 13.23
C VAL A 47 -2.36 3.63 12.88
N TYR A 48 -1.44 4.48 12.47
CA TYR A 48 -1.70 5.78 11.90
C TYR A 48 -1.36 5.74 10.41
N MET A 49 -2.35 5.96 9.56
CA MET A 49 -2.18 5.93 8.12
C MET A 49 -2.12 7.37 7.59
N LEU A 50 -0.96 7.77 7.08
CA LEU A 50 -0.69 9.14 6.68
C LEU A 50 -0.64 9.30 5.17
N SER A 51 -1.28 10.35 4.68
CA SER A 51 -1.10 10.83 3.31
C SER A 51 -0.90 12.34 3.33
N GLN A 52 0.17 12.82 2.71
CA GLN A 52 0.47 14.24 2.67
C GLN A 52 -0.57 14.99 1.81
N ASP A 53 -0.76 14.48 0.61
CA ASP A 53 -1.59 15.10 -0.42
C ASP A 53 -2.99 14.50 -0.41
N ALA A 54 -3.94 15.20 -1.03
CA ALA A 54 -5.30 14.70 -1.12
C ALA A 54 -5.36 13.44 -1.99
N LEU A 55 -6.21 12.50 -1.60
CA LEU A 55 -6.44 11.31 -2.42
C LEU A 55 -7.19 11.69 -3.69
N PRO A 56 -6.78 11.17 -4.86
CA PRO A 56 -7.60 11.25 -6.05
C PRO A 56 -9.01 10.72 -5.80
N GLN A 57 -10.04 11.41 -6.33
CA GLN A 57 -11.45 11.10 -6.07
C GLN A 57 -11.79 9.63 -6.39
N LYS A 58 -11.19 9.08 -7.45
CA LYS A 58 -11.36 7.67 -7.85
C LYS A 58 -10.90 6.65 -6.81
N TYR A 59 -10.11 7.03 -5.81
CA TYR A 59 -9.65 6.13 -4.74
C TYR A 59 -10.38 6.36 -3.40
N MET A 60 -11.28 7.34 -3.32
CA MET A 60 -12.01 7.67 -2.08
C MET A 60 -12.96 6.55 -1.63
N PHE A 61 -13.36 5.66 -2.55
CA PHE A 61 -14.22 4.52 -2.22
C PHE A 61 -13.47 3.38 -1.51
N LEU A 62 -12.13 3.41 -1.53
CA LEU A 62 -11.31 2.30 -1.01
C LEU A 62 -11.54 2.11 0.49
N PRO A 63 -11.65 0.85 0.96
CA PRO A 63 -11.80 0.56 2.39
C PRO A 63 -10.68 1.20 3.22
N GLY A 64 -11.05 2.09 4.14
CA GLY A 64 -10.12 2.81 5.00
C GLY A 64 -9.61 4.15 4.46
N ALA A 65 -9.95 4.56 3.23
CA ALA A 65 -9.52 5.84 2.66
C ALA A 65 -9.91 7.06 3.52
N SER A 66 -11.09 7.03 4.14
CA SER A 66 -11.56 8.08 5.06
C SER A 66 -10.76 8.19 6.36
N ARG A 67 -9.90 7.21 6.66
CA ARG A 67 -9.08 7.15 7.88
C ARG A 67 -7.70 7.78 7.69
N LEU A 68 -7.37 8.21 6.48
CA LEU A 68 -6.09 8.84 6.17
C LEU A 68 -6.02 10.23 6.80
N ILE A 69 -4.92 10.48 7.49
CA ILE A 69 -4.66 11.74 8.17
C ILE A 69 -3.42 12.42 7.60
N LYS A 70 -3.41 13.75 7.57
CA LYS A 70 -2.24 14.51 7.06
C LYS A 70 -1.12 14.63 8.09
N LYS A 71 -1.45 14.59 9.36
CA LYS A 71 -0.53 14.82 10.48
C LYS A 71 -0.91 13.96 11.66
N ILE A 72 0.09 13.63 12.45
CA ILE A 72 -0.04 12.93 13.72
C ILE A 72 0.83 13.67 14.75
N ASN A 73 0.26 13.91 15.93
CA ASN A 73 1.00 14.46 17.08
C ASN A 73 1.28 13.39 18.15
N ASN A 74 0.55 12.28 18.12
CA ASN A 74 0.74 11.15 19.01
C ASN A 74 2.09 10.45 18.75
N PRO A 75 2.74 9.90 19.80
CA PRO A 75 3.98 9.17 19.65
C PRO A 75 3.76 7.83 18.94
N PHE A 76 4.74 7.40 18.16
CA PHE A 76 4.82 6.12 17.48
C PHE A 76 6.26 5.59 17.54
N ASP A 77 6.43 4.26 17.49
CA ASP A 77 7.72 3.60 17.69
C ASP A 77 8.33 3.06 16.38
N LEU A 78 7.50 2.80 15.37
CA LEU A 78 7.90 2.38 14.02
C LEU A 78 7.25 3.27 12.96
N ALA A 79 8.04 3.69 11.98
CA ALA A 79 7.55 4.26 10.74
C ALA A 79 7.68 3.22 9.62
N ILE A 80 6.71 3.20 8.71
CA ILE A 80 6.72 2.38 7.50
C ILE A 80 6.47 3.30 6.31
N THR A 81 7.30 3.18 5.28
CA THR A 81 7.04 3.82 3.98
C THR A 81 6.77 2.73 2.96
N VAL A 82 5.64 2.81 2.27
CA VAL A 82 5.32 1.97 1.12
C VAL A 82 5.57 2.75 -0.15
N ASP A 83 6.06 2.08 -1.18
CA ASP A 83 6.11 2.62 -2.54
C ASP A 83 6.90 3.95 -2.66
N CYS A 84 8.03 4.00 -1.94
CA CYS A 84 8.91 5.17 -1.90
C CYS A 84 10.36 4.73 -2.15
N SER A 85 10.89 5.02 -3.34
CA SER A 85 12.27 4.68 -3.69
C SER A 85 13.31 5.57 -3.02
N ASN A 86 12.89 6.73 -2.50
CA ASN A 86 13.74 7.72 -1.84
C ASN A 86 12.92 8.60 -0.87
N LYS A 87 13.61 9.34 0.01
CA LYS A 87 12.96 10.18 1.03
C LYS A 87 12.23 11.38 0.45
N GLU A 88 12.64 11.86 -0.73
CA GLU A 88 12.02 12.99 -1.39
C GLU A 88 10.59 12.65 -1.85
N MET A 89 10.35 11.40 -2.27
CA MET A 89 9.01 10.89 -2.59
C MET A 89 8.08 10.88 -1.38
N VAL A 90 8.59 10.71 -0.15
CA VAL A 90 7.79 10.79 1.08
C VAL A 90 7.35 12.24 1.38
N GLY A 91 8.11 13.22 0.89
CA GLY A 91 7.83 14.65 1.07
C GLY A 91 7.99 15.14 2.52
N LYS A 92 7.16 16.12 2.89
CA LYS A 92 7.14 16.76 4.23
C LYS A 92 6.77 15.77 5.34
N THR A 93 6.03 14.71 5.02
CA THR A 93 5.69 13.64 5.97
C THR A 93 6.95 12.96 6.54
N PHE A 94 8.07 12.98 5.81
CA PHE A 94 9.33 12.43 6.30
C PHE A 94 9.83 13.12 7.58
N GLN A 95 9.53 14.41 7.77
CA GLN A 95 9.90 15.15 8.99
C GLN A 95 9.16 14.62 10.24
N ILE A 96 8.00 14.00 10.02
CA ILE A 96 7.24 13.31 11.07
C ILE A 96 7.87 11.93 11.27
N LEU A 97 8.00 11.13 10.21
CA LEU A 97 8.43 9.73 10.29
C LEU A 97 9.83 9.54 10.87
N LYS A 98 10.76 10.47 10.61
CA LYS A 98 12.13 10.41 11.16
C LYS A 98 12.21 10.49 12.69
N LYS A 99 11.09 10.75 13.38
CA LYS A 99 10.98 10.70 14.85
C LYS A 99 10.84 9.27 15.38
N ALA A 100 10.49 8.30 14.54
CA ALA A 100 10.47 6.90 14.95
C ALA A 100 11.88 6.37 15.20
N ARG A 101 11.99 5.32 16.02
CA ARG A 101 13.27 4.64 16.25
C ARG A 101 13.79 3.96 14.99
N ASN A 102 12.88 3.35 14.23
CA ASN A 102 13.18 2.67 12.97
C ASN A 102 12.19 3.09 11.89
N ILE A 103 12.68 3.12 10.65
CA ILE A 103 11.88 3.24 9.43
C ILE A 103 12.05 1.94 8.63
N LEU A 104 10.92 1.29 8.33
CA LEU A 104 10.82 0.15 7.42
C LEU A 104 10.39 0.64 6.03
N GLU A 105 11.23 0.39 5.02
CA GLU A 105 10.91 0.65 3.62
C GLU A 105 10.32 -0.62 2.99
N ILE A 106 9.11 -0.55 2.39
CA ILE A 106 8.52 -1.63 1.60
C ILE A 106 8.35 -1.13 0.17
N ASP A 107 9.11 -1.69 -0.76
CA ASP A 107 9.22 -1.14 -2.11
C ASP A 107 9.70 -2.19 -3.12
N HIS A 108 9.29 -2.04 -4.38
CA HIS A 108 9.69 -2.91 -5.49
C HIS A 108 10.55 -2.21 -6.55
N HIS A 109 10.70 -0.88 -6.50
CA HIS A 109 11.51 -0.13 -7.48
C HIS A 109 12.96 -0.63 -7.54
N GLU A 110 13.53 -0.75 -8.74
CA GLU A 110 14.92 -1.16 -8.94
C GLU A 110 15.91 -0.07 -8.50
N PHE A 111 15.70 1.16 -9.00
CA PHE A 111 16.56 2.30 -8.69
C PHE A 111 16.10 3.00 -7.42
N ARG A 112 16.91 2.91 -6.36
CA ARG A 112 16.55 3.40 -5.02
C ARG A 112 17.66 4.20 -4.36
N ARG A 113 17.26 5.15 -3.49
CA ARG A 113 18.13 5.88 -2.54
C ARG A 113 17.61 5.62 -1.13
N PRO A 114 18.03 4.52 -0.50
CA PRO A 114 17.42 4.08 0.74
C PRO A 114 17.63 5.06 1.90
N PHE A 115 16.66 5.14 2.79
CA PHE A 115 16.66 6.14 3.88
C PHE A 115 16.16 5.59 5.22
N GLY A 116 15.63 4.37 5.24
CA GLY A 116 15.25 3.64 6.44
C GLY A 116 16.30 2.63 6.86
N GLN A 117 16.19 2.17 8.10
CA GLN A 117 17.09 1.19 8.70
C GLN A 117 16.75 -0.25 8.27
N ILE A 118 15.48 -0.52 7.96
CA ILE A 118 14.96 -1.85 7.61
C ILE A 118 14.31 -1.77 6.24
N ARG A 119 14.45 -2.83 5.43
CA ARG A 119 13.96 -2.85 4.05
C ARG A 119 13.37 -4.20 3.70
N LEU A 120 12.12 -4.20 3.27
CA LEU A 120 11.44 -5.33 2.68
C LEU A 120 11.32 -5.07 1.17
N ILE A 121 12.19 -5.68 0.37
CA ILE A 121 12.35 -5.35 -1.06
C ILE A 121 12.16 -6.58 -1.95
N ASP A 122 11.42 -6.43 -3.05
CA ASP A 122 11.32 -7.45 -4.10
C ASP A 122 11.13 -6.84 -5.48
N HIS A 123 12.23 -6.65 -6.22
CA HIS A 123 12.22 -6.03 -7.55
C HIS A 123 11.45 -6.81 -8.62
N ARG A 124 11.06 -8.05 -8.31
CA ARG A 124 10.27 -8.86 -9.23
C ARG A 124 8.78 -8.75 -8.96
N ALA A 125 8.38 -8.13 -7.84
CA ALA A 125 6.97 -7.97 -7.51
C ALA A 125 6.29 -7.05 -8.52
N ALA A 126 5.09 -7.43 -8.95
CA ALA A 126 4.33 -6.65 -9.92
C ALA A 126 3.78 -5.33 -9.36
N ALA A 127 3.69 -5.23 -8.03
CA ALA A 127 3.26 -4.04 -7.28
C ALA A 127 3.69 -4.18 -5.81
N VAL A 128 3.77 -3.07 -5.09
CA VAL A 128 4.00 -3.10 -3.63
C VAL A 128 2.84 -3.84 -2.93
N GLY A 129 1.62 -3.78 -3.44
CA GLY A 129 0.48 -4.51 -2.88
C GLY A 129 0.64 -6.03 -2.97
N GLU A 130 1.27 -6.55 -4.03
CA GLU A 130 1.64 -7.97 -4.13
C GLU A 130 2.59 -8.35 -2.98
N MET A 131 3.57 -7.48 -2.67
CA MET A 131 4.47 -7.68 -1.52
C MET A 131 3.72 -7.62 -0.20
N VAL A 132 2.80 -6.65 -0.03
CA VAL A 132 1.99 -6.53 1.18
C VAL A 132 1.13 -7.78 1.40
N TYR A 133 0.53 -8.34 0.35
CA TYR A 133 -0.21 -9.60 0.46
C TYR A 133 0.66 -10.72 1.04
N LEU A 134 1.81 -10.96 0.41
CA LEU A 134 2.73 -12.02 0.84
C LEU A 134 3.22 -11.76 2.27
N PHE A 135 3.51 -10.51 2.60
CA PHE A 135 3.97 -10.14 3.94
C PHE A 135 2.90 -10.34 5.01
N LEU A 136 1.64 -9.98 4.75
CA LEU A 136 0.53 -10.25 5.66
C LEU A 136 0.33 -11.76 5.89
N LYS A 137 0.56 -12.60 4.88
CA LYS A 137 0.55 -14.06 5.02
C LYS A 137 1.65 -14.55 5.95
N GLU A 138 2.85 -14.02 5.84
CA GLU A 138 3.98 -14.31 6.73
C GLU A 138 3.74 -13.87 8.18
N LEU A 139 3.00 -12.77 8.36
CA LEU A 139 2.51 -12.29 9.66
C LEU A 139 1.29 -13.07 10.18
N LYS A 140 0.83 -14.09 9.44
CA LYS A 140 -0.37 -14.90 9.75
C LYS A 140 -1.65 -14.06 9.88
N VAL A 141 -1.70 -12.92 9.20
CA VAL A 141 -2.89 -12.06 9.14
C VAL A 141 -3.90 -12.65 8.15
N ARG A 142 -5.14 -12.82 8.59
CA ARG A 142 -6.24 -13.16 7.68
C ARG A 142 -6.58 -11.95 6.81
N VAL A 143 -6.36 -12.09 5.51
CA VAL A 143 -6.76 -11.10 4.50
C VAL A 143 -8.28 -11.12 4.36
N THR A 144 -8.93 -10.02 4.73
CA THR A 144 -10.38 -9.81 4.54
C THR A 144 -10.66 -9.25 3.16
N LYS A 145 -11.94 -9.24 2.76
CA LYS A 145 -12.39 -8.59 1.52
C LYS A 145 -11.91 -7.15 1.39
N GLU A 146 -11.97 -6.37 2.47
CA GLU A 146 -11.53 -4.96 2.49
C GLU A 146 -10.02 -4.82 2.22
N ILE A 147 -9.20 -5.66 2.88
CA ILE A 147 -7.75 -5.70 2.63
C ILE A 147 -7.49 -6.14 1.18
N ALA A 148 -8.25 -7.12 0.69
CA ALA A 148 -8.10 -7.65 -0.66
C ALA A 148 -8.49 -6.63 -1.75
N GLU A 149 -9.52 -5.80 -1.55
CA GLU A 149 -9.88 -4.72 -2.47
C GLU A 149 -8.74 -3.70 -2.61
N ASN A 150 -8.09 -3.36 -1.49
CA ASN A 150 -6.94 -2.45 -1.49
C ASN A 150 -5.71 -3.05 -2.20
N ILE A 151 -5.40 -4.33 -1.94
CA ILE A 151 -4.30 -5.02 -2.61
C ILE A 151 -4.55 -5.16 -4.11
N LEU A 152 -5.77 -5.58 -4.50
CA LEU A 152 -6.13 -5.71 -5.92
C LEU A 152 -6.04 -4.37 -6.63
N THR A 153 -6.45 -3.27 -5.99
CA THR A 153 -6.30 -1.91 -6.53
C THR A 153 -4.86 -1.59 -6.85
N SER A 154 -3.94 -1.87 -5.91
CA SER A 154 -2.52 -1.67 -6.13
C SER A 154 -2.01 -2.47 -7.33
N ILE A 155 -2.29 -3.78 -7.37
CA ILE A 155 -1.83 -4.65 -8.46
C ILE A 155 -2.36 -4.18 -9.82
N ILE A 156 -3.66 -3.89 -9.94
CA ILE A 156 -4.22 -3.53 -11.24
C ILE A 156 -3.77 -2.16 -11.72
N VAL A 157 -3.56 -1.20 -10.81
CA VAL A 157 -3.09 0.14 -11.19
C VAL A 157 -1.66 0.06 -11.68
N GLU A 158 -0.77 -0.57 -10.90
CA GLU A 158 0.66 -0.68 -11.24
C GLU A 158 0.89 -1.48 -12.53
N THR A 159 0.15 -2.57 -12.71
CA THR A 159 0.26 -3.39 -13.92
C THR A 159 -0.59 -2.87 -15.09
N ASN A 160 -1.32 -1.78 -14.90
CA ASN A 160 -2.29 -1.22 -15.84
C ASN A 160 -3.28 -2.27 -16.39
N LEU A 161 -3.97 -2.98 -15.50
CA LEU A 161 -4.79 -4.16 -15.78
C LEU A 161 -4.01 -5.29 -16.47
N PHE A 162 -2.84 -5.62 -15.91
CA PHE A 162 -1.97 -6.69 -16.40
C PHE A 162 -1.42 -6.50 -17.82
N ARG A 163 -1.43 -5.26 -18.33
CA ARG A 163 -0.94 -4.91 -19.67
C ARG A 163 0.55 -4.55 -19.70
N LEU A 164 1.11 -4.15 -18.56
CA LEU A 164 2.52 -3.77 -18.45
C LEU A 164 3.42 -4.98 -18.17
N PRO A 165 4.72 -4.90 -18.51
CA PRO A 165 5.72 -5.90 -18.14
C PRO A 165 5.81 -6.08 -16.61
N GLY A 166 6.35 -7.22 -16.16
CA GLY A 166 6.55 -7.49 -14.73
C GLY A 166 5.43 -8.32 -14.07
N VAL A 167 4.31 -8.53 -14.76
CA VAL A 167 3.28 -9.50 -14.35
C VAL A 167 3.86 -10.91 -14.41
N ARG A 168 3.64 -11.70 -13.34
CA ARG A 168 4.15 -13.08 -13.22
C ARG A 168 3.02 -14.06 -12.88
N PRO A 169 3.26 -15.39 -12.99
CA PRO A 169 2.30 -16.40 -12.51
C PRO A 169 1.87 -16.16 -11.05
N LEU A 170 2.80 -15.73 -10.19
CA LEU A 170 2.51 -15.38 -8.80
C LEU A 170 1.50 -14.23 -8.67
N THR A 171 1.51 -13.26 -9.60
CA THR A 171 0.56 -12.14 -9.61
C THR A 171 -0.86 -12.63 -9.84
N PHE A 172 -1.06 -13.50 -10.83
CA PHE A 172 -2.38 -14.09 -11.07
C PHE A 172 -2.83 -15.01 -9.94
N GLN A 173 -1.92 -15.79 -9.35
CA GLN A 173 -2.22 -16.61 -8.17
C GLN A 173 -2.65 -15.74 -6.98
N THR A 174 -1.93 -14.63 -6.74
CA THR A 174 -2.29 -13.65 -5.72
C THR A 174 -3.67 -13.08 -5.98
N CYS A 175 -3.96 -12.62 -7.20
CA CYS A 175 -5.28 -12.13 -7.58
C CYS A 175 -6.39 -13.17 -7.34
N ALA A 176 -6.15 -14.44 -7.69
CA ALA A 176 -7.10 -15.52 -7.47
C ALA A 176 -7.44 -15.67 -5.97
N GLU A 177 -6.42 -15.67 -5.10
CA GLU A 177 -6.64 -15.73 -3.63
C GLU A 177 -7.38 -14.51 -3.10
N LEU A 178 -7.09 -13.32 -3.61
CA LEU A 178 -7.77 -12.09 -3.21
C LEU A 178 -9.24 -12.11 -3.64
N ILE A 179 -9.54 -12.57 -4.86
CA ILE A 179 -10.91 -12.69 -5.38
C ILE A 179 -11.73 -13.71 -4.56
N LYS A 180 -11.12 -14.79 -4.07
CA LYS A 180 -11.79 -15.77 -3.18
C LYS A 180 -12.35 -15.15 -1.90
N THR A 181 -11.88 -13.97 -1.49
CA THR A 181 -12.46 -13.24 -0.34
C THR A 181 -13.83 -12.61 -0.65
N GLY A 182 -14.31 -12.69 -1.89
CA GLY A 182 -15.59 -12.14 -2.35
C GLY A 182 -15.48 -10.75 -2.97
N VAL A 183 -14.27 -10.31 -3.37
CA VAL A 183 -14.09 -9.07 -4.14
C VAL A 183 -14.71 -9.24 -5.52
N ASN A 184 -15.55 -8.29 -5.91
CA ASN A 184 -16.03 -8.20 -7.29
C ASN A 184 -14.97 -7.45 -8.12
N PHE A 185 -14.07 -8.20 -8.74
CA PHE A 185 -12.97 -7.66 -9.54
C PHE A 185 -13.44 -6.73 -10.65
N SER A 186 -14.50 -7.11 -11.38
CA SER A 186 -15.04 -6.31 -12.48
C SER A 186 -15.51 -4.94 -11.99
N LYS A 187 -16.28 -4.90 -10.90
CA LYS A 187 -16.75 -3.65 -10.29
C LYS A 187 -15.60 -2.80 -9.74
N LEU A 188 -14.56 -3.43 -9.20
CA LEU A 188 -13.37 -2.74 -8.72
C LEU A 188 -12.62 -2.06 -9.88
N ALA A 189 -12.36 -2.79 -10.96
CA ALA A 189 -11.71 -2.27 -12.16
C ALA A 189 -12.55 -1.16 -12.82
N GLU A 190 -13.87 -1.33 -12.90
CA GLU A 190 -14.81 -0.31 -13.39
C GLU A 190 -14.68 1.00 -12.62
N ARG A 191 -14.64 0.95 -11.29
CA ARG A 191 -14.48 2.16 -10.45
C ARG A 191 -13.14 2.86 -10.64
N ILE A 192 -12.08 2.13 -10.98
CA ILE A 192 -10.73 2.69 -11.09
C ILE A 192 -10.46 3.27 -12.48
N TYR A 193 -10.94 2.62 -13.55
CA TYR A 193 -10.65 2.97 -14.93
C TYR A 193 -11.82 3.61 -15.69
N TRP A 194 -13.07 3.32 -15.27
CA TRP A 194 -14.28 3.73 -15.98
C TRP A 194 -15.21 4.61 -15.14
N SER A 195 -14.74 5.14 -14.00
CA SER A 195 -15.45 6.21 -13.31
C SER A 195 -15.42 7.47 -14.19
N LYS A 196 -16.44 7.64 -15.04
CA LYS A 196 -16.58 8.83 -15.87
C LYS A 196 -16.72 10.05 -14.96
N THR A 197 -15.87 11.07 -15.14
CA THR A 197 -16.27 12.42 -14.73
C THR A 197 -17.37 12.90 -15.67
N LYS A 198 -18.22 13.84 -15.22
CA LYS A 198 -19.27 14.42 -16.08
C LYS A 198 -18.68 14.95 -17.39
N GLU A 199 -17.46 15.50 -17.40
CA GLU A 199 -16.81 15.98 -18.63
C GLU A 199 -16.47 14.84 -19.61
N SER A 200 -15.98 13.70 -19.14
CA SER A 200 -15.64 12.55 -20.02
C SER A 200 -16.88 11.88 -20.64
N ALA A 201 -18.04 11.98 -19.98
CA ALA A 201 -19.29 11.44 -20.48
C ALA A 201 -19.85 12.25 -21.65
N ILE A 202 -19.63 13.57 -21.67
CA ILE A 202 -20.13 14.48 -22.71
C ILE A 202 -19.35 14.31 -24.02
N LEU A 203 -18.08 13.93 -23.97
CA LEU A 203 -17.23 13.72 -25.16
C LEU A 203 -17.38 12.35 -25.83
N SER A 204 -18.21 11.46 -25.28
CA SER A 204 -18.43 10.10 -25.79
C SER A 204 -19.86 9.86 -26.29
N GLY A 205 -20.64 10.94 -26.48
CA GLY A 205 -22.01 10.93 -26.99
C GLY A 205 -22.13 11.67 -28.31
#